data_AF-A0A8H8N1L0-F1
#
_entry.id   AF-A0A8H8N1L0-F1
#
_cell.length_a   1.000
_cell.length_b   1.000
_cell.length_c   1.000
_cell.angle_alpha   90.00
_cell.angle_beta   90.00
_cell.angle_gamma   90.00
#
_symmetry.space_group_name_H-M   'P 1'
#
loop_
_entity.id
_entity.type
_entity.pdbx_description
1 polymer ?
#
loop_
_entity_poly.entity_id
_entity_poly.type
_entity_poly.pdbx_seq_one_letter_code
_entity_poly.pdbx_strand_id
1 'polypeptide(L)'
;MPPASTSQSDFARSVFRNNLRGEDAYSRHIRYVTQFQNIYGGGSKPVVKSGKTELDGLIQQHKFLRDDDDKELEELSTDERIAVKYYRGLFKEFGLIDLKHYKSGKFALRWRTEDEVVEGCGQFTCGNTRCAYHKEQERRQPTLLTLELPFAYEEQGEAKQALVKVVLCERCKKKLMWKREKEKEDIGEEANGKQAVARHDRDRRERERKDEKSRRHSRSPRRR
;
A
#
# COMPACT_ATOMS: atom_id res chain seq x y z
N MET A 1 -31.00 -56.62 -12.48
CA MET A 1 -31.69 -55.32 -12.76
C MET A 1 -30.72 -54.44 -13.53
N PRO A 2 -31.03 -54.03 -14.77
CA PRO A 2 -30.19 -53.08 -15.52
C PRO A 2 -30.38 -51.65 -14.98
N PRO A 3 -29.35 -50.78 -15.01
CA PRO A 3 -29.48 -49.40 -14.55
C PRO A 3 -30.30 -48.57 -15.53
N ALA A 4 -31.16 -47.71 -14.99
CA ALA A 4 -32.01 -46.79 -15.75
C ALA A 4 -31.14 -45.88 -16.63
N SER A 5 -31.36 -45.90 -17.94
CA SER A 5 -30.74 -44.99 -18.89
C SER A 5 -31.30 -43.59 -18.67
N THR A 6 -30.52 -42.70 -18.05
CA THR A 6 -30.89 -41.29 -17.94
C THR A 6 -30.94 -40.69 -19.35
N SER A 7 -32.15 -40.46 -19.88
CA SER A 7 -32.33 -39.85 -21.18
C SER A 7 -31.85 -38.41 -21.14
N GLN A 8 -30.83 -38.07 -21.91
CA GLN A 8 -30.40 -36.68 -22.08
C GLN A 8 -31.57 -35.83 -22.60
N SER A 9 -31.69 -34.60 -22.08
CA SER A 9 -32.73 -33.66 -22.52
C SER A 9 -32.61 -33.38 -24.02
N ASP A 10 -33.73 -33.09 -24.69
CA ASP A 10 -33.74 -32.77 -26.12
C ASP A 10 -32.85 -31.57 -26.46
N PHE A 11 -32.66 -30.66 -25.49
CA PHE A 11 -31.69 -29.57 -25.58
C PHE A 11 -30.24 -30.09 -25.64
N ALA A 12 -29.83 -30.99 -24.74
CA ALA A 12 -28.49 -31.58 -24.78
C ALA A 12 -28.28 -32.37 -26.08
N ARG A 13 -29.29 -33.13 -26.53
CA ARG A 13 -29.28 -33.81 -27.82
C ARG A 13 -29.19 -32.86 -29.01
N SER A 14 -29.77 -31.66 -28.92
CA SER A 14 -29.67 -30.61 -29.93
C SER A 14 -28.27 -29.99 -29.99
N VAL A 15 -27.65 -29.76 -28.83
CA VAL A 15 -26.29 -29.20 -28.72
C VAL A 15 -25.24 -30.17 -29.24
N PHE A 16 -25.39 -31.47 -28.93
CA PHE A 16 -24.51 -32.53 -29.43
C PHE A 16 -25.00 -33.17 -30.73
N ARG A 17 -26.11 -32.67 -31.31
CA ARG A 17 -26.56 -33.13 -32.63
C ARG A 17 -25.52 -32.67 -33.62
N ASN A 18 -24.76 -33.63 -34.10
CA ASN A 18 -23.82 -33.54 -35.18
C ASN A 18 -24.41 -32.71 -36.34
N ASN A 19 -24.12 -31.41 -36.35
CA ASN A 19 -24.30 -30.52 -37.50
C ASN A 19 -23.19 -30.84 -38.54
N LEU A 20 -23.03 -32.13 -38.86
CA LEU A 20 -22.20 -32.60 -39.96
C LEU A 20 -22.95 -32.26 -41.24
N ARG A 21 -22.68 -31.09 -41.78
CA ARG A 21 -22.98 -30.74 -43.17
C ARG A 21 -22.10 -31.55 -44.15
N GLY A 22 -21.86 -32.84 -43.89
CA GLY A 22 -20.94 -33.70 -44.65
C GLY A 22 -19.46 -33.37 -44.51
N GLU A 23 -19.07 -32.51 -43.56
CA GLU A 23 -17.67 -32.08 -43.38
C GLU A 23 -16.85 -33.10 -42.59
N ASP A 24 -15.64 -33.36 -43.10
CA ASP A 24 -14.62 -34.16 -42.43
C ASP A 24 -14.21 -33.56 -41.07
N ALA A 25 -13.71 -34.41 -40.16
CA ALA A 25 -13.27 -34.02 -38.82
C ALA A 25 -12.24 -32.88 -38.85
N TYR A 26 -11.34 -32.88 -39.83
CA TYR A 26 -10.34 -31.83 -40.00
C TYR A 26 -10.98 -30.49 -40.40
N SER A 27 -11.85 -30.48 -41.42
CA SER A 27 -12.55 -29.27 -41.87
C SER A 27 -13.39 -28.65 -40.77
N ARG A 28 -14.02 -29.48 -39.94
CA ARG A 28 -14.79 -29.05 -38.77
C ARG A 28 -13.91 -28.38 -37.72
N HIS A 29 -12.75 -28.96 -37.44
CA HIS A 29 -11.77 -28.38 -36.52
C HIS A 29 -11.27 -27.02 -37.01
N ILE A 30 -10.89 -26.92 -38.30
CA ILE A 30 -10.48 -25.65 -38.90
C ILE A 30 -11.59 -24.60 -38.77
N ARG A 31 -12.85 -24.95 -39.05
CA ARG A 31 -13.98 -24.03 -38.87
C ARG A 31 -14.13 -23.58 -37.41
N TYR A 32 -14.01 -24.49 -36.45
CA TYR A 32 -14.06 -24.12 -35.03
C TYR A 32 -12.90 -23.22 -34.61
N VAL A 33 -11.69 -23.49 -35.10
CA VAL A 33 -10.51 -22.64 -34.85
C VAL A 33 -10.71 -21.27 -35.49
N THR A 34 -11.18 -21.18 -36.73
CA THR A 34 -11.48 -19.92 -37.41
C THR A 34 -12.59 -19.15 -36.69
N GLN A 35 -13.66 -19.81 -36.25
CA GLN A 35 -14.73 -19.17 -35.48
C GLN A 35 -14.23 -18.68 -34.12
N PHE A 36 -13.43 -19.48 -33.42
CA PHE A 36 -12.80 -19.10 -32.17
C PHE A 36 -11.84 -17.91 -32.37
N GLN A 37 -11.01 -17.94 -33.41
CA GLN A 37 -10.14 -16.81 -33.77
C GLN A 37 -10.94 -15.59 -34.21
N ASN A 38 -12.10 -15.71 -34.86
CA ASN A 38 -12.92 -14.56 -35.20
C ASN A 38 -13.60 -13.94 -33.98
N ILE A 39 -14.00 -14.75 -33.00
CA ILE A 39 -14.62 -14.29 -31.75
C ILE A 39 -13.58 -13.74 -30.77
N TYR A 40 -12.39 -14.37 -30.69
CA TYR A 40 -11.40 -14.10 -29.65
C TYR A 40 -10.05 -13.58 -30.17
N GLY A 41 -9.70 -13.83 -31.43
CA GLY A 41 -8.40 -13.49 -32.03
C GLY A 41 -8.43 -12.36 -33.08
N GLY A 42 -9.61 -11.92 -33.53
CA GLY A 42 -9.78 -10.96 -34.62
C GLY A 42 -10.35 -9.64 -34.13
N GLY A 43 -9.51 -8.79 -33.56
CA GLY A 43 -9.55 -7.32 -33.65
C GLY A 43 -10.84 -6.53 -33.35
N SER A 44 -11.96 -7.15 -32.96
CA SER A 44 -13.08 -6.42 -32.39
C SER A 44 -12.62 -5.97 -31.02
N LYS A 45 -12.33 -4.66 -30.89
CA LYS A 45 -12.17 -4.05 -29.58
C LYS A 45 -13.38 -4.51 -28.78
N PRO A 46 -13.21 -5.20 -27.63
CA PRO A 46 -14.36 -5.63 -26.86
C PRO A 46 -15.22 -4.40 -26.67
N VAL A 47 -16.49 -4.48 -27.09
CA VAL A 47 -17.47 -3.45 -26.74
C VAL A 47 -17.44 -3.45 -25.23
N VAL A 48 -16.73 -2.47 -24.65
CA VAL A 48 -16.62 -2.30 -23.21
C VAL A 48 -18.05 -2.07 -22.78
N LYS A 49 -18.68 -3.09 -22.18
CA LYS A 49 -20.03 -2.96 -21.66
C LYS A 49 -19.95 -1.83 -20.63
N SER A 50 -20.54 -0.68 -20.96
CA SER A 50 -20.55 0.52 -20.13
C SER A 50 -21.59 0.39 -19.01
N GLY A 51 -21.49 -0.70 -18.25
CA GLY A 51 -22.35 -0.99 -17.11
C GLY A 51 -21.51 -1.08 -15.84
N LYS A 52 -22.09 -0.68 -14.71
CA LYS A 52 -21.47 -0.88 -13.39
C LYS A 52 -21.25 -2.38 -13.18
N THR A 53 -20.00 -2.77 -12.95
CA THR A 53 -19.65 -4.15 -12.59
C THR A 53 -19.78 -4.36 -11.09
N GLU A 54 -19.89 -5.61 -10.65
CA GLU A 54 -19.84 -5.95 -9.22
C GLU A 54 -18.53 -5.48 -8.56
N LEU A 55 -17.43 -5.47 -9.33
CA LEU A 55 -16.16 -4.91 -8.88
C LEU A 55 -16.26 -3.40 -8.63
N ASP A 56 -16.98 -2.67 -9.48
CA ASP A 56 -17.21 -1.22 -9.28
C ASP A 56 -18.05 -0.96 -8.03
N GLY A 57 -19.08 -1.79 -7.78
CA GLY A 57 -19.88 -1.73 -6.55
C GLY A 57 -19.04 -2.02 -5.30
N LEU A 58 -18.18 -3.03 -5.37
CA LEU A 58 -17.23 -3.37 -4.30
C LEU A 58 -16.27 -2.20 -4.01
N ILE A 59 -15.68 -1.59 -5.04
CA ILE A 59 -14.76 -0.46 -4.89
C ILE A 59 -15.47 0.75 -4.28
N GLN A 60 -16.71 1.03 -4.70
CA GLN A 60 -17.51 2.14 -4.17
C GLN A 60 -17.84 1.97 -2.68
N GLN A 61 -18.15 0.74 -2.27
CA GLN A 61 -18.51 0.42 -0.88
C GLN A 61 -17.31 -0.01 -0.05
N HIS A 62 -16.09 -0.04 -0.60
CA HIS A 62 -14.92 -0.48 0.15
C HIS A 62 -14.60 0.49 1.29
N LYS A 63 -14.46 -0.06 2.50
CA LYS A 63 -14.00 0.67 3.68
C LYS A 63 -12.78 -0.02 4.27
N PHE A 64 -11.79 0.75 4.70
CA PHE A 64 -10.54 0.23 5.25
C PHE A 64 -10.76 -0.45 6.61
N LEU A 65 -11.62 0.13 7.44
CA LEU A 65 -12.18 -0.47 8.65
C LEU A 65 -13.70 -0.37 8.58
N ARG A 66 -14.38 -1.48 8.92
CA ARG A 66 -15.83 -1.59 8.96
C ARG A 66 -16.27 -1.86 10.39
N ASP A 67 -17.17 -1.02 10.89
CA ASP A 67 -17.86 -1.22 12.17
C ASP A 67 -19.20 -1.96 11.97
N ASP A 68 -19.58 -2.19 10.71
CA ASP A 68 -20.81 -2.87 10.30
C ASP A 68 -20.59 -4.33 9.89
N ASP A 69 -19.38 -4.85 10.13
CA ASP A 69 -19.04 -6.22 9.77
C ASP A 69 -19.75 -7.27 10.63
N ASP A 70 -20.40 -6.89 11.73
CA ASP A 70 -21.28 -7.76 12.53
C ASP A 70 -22.74 -7.76 12.07
N LYS A 71 -23.15 -6.87 11.14
CA LYS A 71 -24.54 -6.82 10.68
C LYS A 71 -24.92 -8.05 9.86
N GLU A 72 -26.20 -8.40 9.90
CA GLU A 72 -26.75 -9.48 9.07
C GLU A 72 -26.66 -9.09 7.59
N LEU A 73 -26.10 -9.99 6.78
CA LEU A 73 -25.87 -9.74 5.35
C LEU A 73 -27.18 -9.55 4.57
N GLU A 74 -28.29 -10.05 5.10
CA GLU A 74 -29.63 -9.96 4.51
C GLU A 74 -30.19 -8.53 4.47
N GLU A 75 -29.78 -7.67 5.40
CA GLU A 75 -30.24 -6.28 5.48
C GLU A 75 -29.48 -5.32 4.55
N LEU A 76 -28.36 -5.78 4.00
CA LEU A 76 -27.44 -4.97 3.18
C LEU A 76 -27.78 -5.05 1.70
N SER A 77 -27.46 -3.97 0.97
CA SER A 77 -27.51 -4.01 -0.50
C SER A 77 -26.52 -5.03 -1.06
N THR A 78 -26.73 -5.47 -2.30
CA THR A 78 -25.84 -6.45 -2.95
C THR A 78 -24.38 -6.00 -2.94
N ASP A 79 -24.11 -4.72 -3.25
CA ASP A 79 -22.76 -4.15 -3.30
C ASP A 79 -22.12 -4.10 -1.90
N GLU A 80 -22.89 -3.71 -0.88
CA GLU A 80 -22.45 -3.71 0.51
C GLU A 80 -22.19 -5.13 1.02
N ARG A 81 -23.05 -6.09 0.67
CA ARG A 81 -22.89 -7.50 1.03
C ARG A 81 -21.59 -8.06 0.48
N ILE A 82 -21.27 -7.77 -0.78
CA ILE A 82 -19.99 -8.18 -1.41
C ILE A 82 -18.81 -7.56 -0.65
N ALA A 83 -18.90 -6.28 -0.30
CA ALA A 83 -17.85 -5.58 0.43
C ALA A 83 -17.64 -6.08 1.87
N VAL A 84 -18.71 -6.36 2.61
CA VAL A 84 -18.63 -6.96 3.95
C VAL A 84 -18.05 -8.37 3.88
N LYS A 85 -18.50 -9.20 2.92
CA LYS A 85 -17.95 -10.54 2.73
C LYS A 85 -16.46 -10.51 2.43
N TYR A 86 -16.03 -9.61 1.55
CA TYR A 86 -14.61 -9.39 1.27
C TYR A 86 -13.85 -8.98 2.53
N TYR A 87 -14.34 -8.00 3.29
CA TYR A 87 -13.70 -7.51 4.52
C TYR A 87 -13.57 -8.58 5.60
N ARG A 88 -14.60 -9.41 5.80
CA ARG A 88 -14.57 -10.55 6.74
C ARG A 88 -13.50 -11.58 6.37
N GLY A 89 -13.28 -11.79 5.07
CA GLY A 89 -12.24 -12.69 4.57
C GLY A 89 -10.80 -12.18 4.72
N LEU A 90 -10.60 -10.89 5.02
CA LEU A 90 -9.25 -10.33 5.18
C LEU A 90 -8.64 -10.70 6.53
N PHE A 91 -7.38 -11.16 6.49
CA PHE A 91 -6.53 -11.31 7.66
C PHE A 91 -5.93 -9.95 8.08
N LYS A 92 -6.43 -9.39 9.18
CA LYS A 92 -6.17 -8.00 9.61
C LYS A 92 -5.10 -7.86 10.71
N GLU A 93 -4.31 -8.91 10.97
CA GLU A 93 -3.28 -8.86 12.02
C GLU A 93 -2.06 -8.02 11.61
N PHE A 94 -1.61 -8.18 10.36
CA PHE A 94 -0.45 -7.47 9.81
C PHE A 94 -0.79 -6.86 8.46
N GLY A 95 -0.41 -5.59 8.26
CA GLY A 95 -0.53 -4.86 6.99
C GLY A 95 0.78 -4.84 6.19
N LEU A 96 0.66 -4.62 4.88
CA LEU A 96 1.78 -4.32 4.01
C LEU A 96 1.86 -2.82 3.75
N ILE A 97 3.09 -2.32 3.64
CA ILE A 97 3.38 -0.90 3.46
C ILE A 97 4.13 -0.66 2.15
N ASP A 98 3.80 0.41 1.42
CA ASP A 98 4.65 0.92 0.34
C ASP A 98 5.37 2.18 0.82
N LEU A 99 6.68 2.07 0.96
CA LEU A 99 7.58 3.16 1.36
C LEU A 99 8.16 3.92 0.16
N LYS A 100 7.57 3.89 -1.04
CA LYS A 100 8.07 4.61 -2.24
C LYS A 100 8.35 6.09 -1.97
N HIS A 101 7.44 6.75 -1.25
CA HIS A 101 7.46 8.19 -1.00
C HIS A 101 7.89 8.54 0.43
N TYR A 102 8.70 7.69 1.06
CA TYR A 102 9.14 7.89 2.45
C TYR A 102 9.84 9.24 2.69
N LYS A 103 10.56 9.77 1.67
CA LYS A 103 11.23 11.08 1.77
C LYS A 103 10.26 12.26 1.93
N SER A 104 9.03 12.15 1.42
CA SER A 104 7.98 13.15 1.65
C SER A 104 7.14 12.85 2.90
N GLY A 105 7.48 11.78 3.64
CA GLY A 105 6.71 11.30 4.79
C GLY A 105 5.40 10.62 4.42
N LYS A 106 5.18 10.33 3.13
CA LYS A 106 3.97 9.66 2.64
C LYS A 106 4.26 8.17 2.48
N PHE A 107 3.34 7.34 2.96
CA PHE A 107 3.35 5.90 2.76
C PHE A 107 1.93 5.42 2.52
N ALA A 108 1.79 4.31 1.80
CA ALA A 108 0.51 3.66 1.57
C ALA A 108 0.48 2.34 2.34
N LEU A 109 -0.70 1.94 2.79
CA LEU A 109 -0.90 0.70 3.51
C LEU A 109 -2.06 -0.08 2.89
N ARG A 110 -1.95 -1.41 2.89
CA ARG A 110 -3.06 -2.31 2.54
C ARG A 110 -3.01 -3.59 3.37
N TRP A 111 -4.16 -4.24 3.49
CA TRP A 111 -4.23 -5.61 4.02
C TRP A 111 -3.58 -6.61 3.04
N ARG A 112 -3.13 -7.73 3.59
CA ARG A 112 -2.51 -8.82 2.83
C ARG A 112 -3.56 -9.58 2.01
N THR A 113 -3.17 -10.07 0.85
CA THR A 113 -3.99 -11.01 0.07
C THR A 113 -3.84 -12.44 0.62
N GLU A 114 -4.74 -13.33 0.21
CA GLU A 114 -4.69 -14.75 0.61
C GLU A 114 -3.32 -15.38 0.31
N ASP A 115 -2.82 -15.24 -0.92
CA ASP A 115 -1.51 -15.75 -1.32
C ASP A 115 -0.38 -15.22 -0.43
N GLU A 116 -0.40 -13.93 -0.10
CA GLU A 116 0.61 -13.32 0.76
C GLU A 116 0.55 -13.84 2.20
N VAL A 117 -0.64 -14.15 2.70
CA VAL A 117 -0.81 -14.74 4.04
C VAL A 117 -0.28 -16.18 4.03
N VAL A 118 -0.60 -16.96 3.00
CA VAL A 118 -0.13 -18.35 2.84
C VAL A 118 1.40 -18.40 2.71
N GLU A 119 2.00 -17.47 1.95
CA GLU A 119 3.45 -17.32 1.81
C GLU A 119 4.13 -16.77 3.09
N GLY A 120 3.35 -16.24 4.05
CA GLY A 120 3.87 -15.61 5.26
C GLY A 120 4.48 -14.22 5.03
N CYS A 121 4.17 -13.60 3.88
CA CYS A 121 4.64 -12.27 3.52
C CYS A 121 4.19 -11.22 4.54
N GLY A 122 5.10 -10.35 4.96
CA GLY A 122 4.82 -9.30 5.95
C GLY A 122 4.61 -9.77 7.39
N GLN A 123 4.82 -11.06 7.67
CA GLN A 123 4.90 -11.64 9.01
C GLN A 123 6.28 -12.26 9.25
N PHE A 124 6.71 -13.16 8.36
CA PHE A 124 8.05 -13.75 8.37
C PHE A 124 9.02 -13.06 7.40
N THR A 125 8.51 -12.09 6.64
CA THR A 125 9.28 -11.29 5.68
C THR A 125 9.04 -9.81 5.93
N CYS A 126 9.82 -8.96 5.26
CA CYS A 126 9.61 -7.51 5.36
C CYS A 126 8.28 -7.12 4.71
N GLY A 127 7.42 -6.42 5.44
CA GLY A 127 6.12 -5.95 4.97
C GLY A 127 6.19 -4.78 3.99
N ASN A 128 7.38 -4.26 3.67
CA ASN A 128 7.53 -3.27 2.61
C ASN A 128 7.52 -3.94 1.23
N THR A 129 6.51 -3.66 0.42
CA THR A 129 6.29 -4.29 -0.90
C THR A 129 7.44 -4.09 -1.88
N ARG A 130 8.27 -3.05 -1.66
CA ARG A 130 9.45 -2.73 -2.48
C ARG A 130 10.77 -3.19 -1.88
N CYS A 131 10.74 -3.99 -0.82
CA CYS A 131 11.95 -4.55 -0.21
C CYS A 131 12.37 -5.84 -0.94
N ALA A 132 13.67 -6.08 -1.08
CA ALA A 132 14.19 -7.36 -1.59
C ALA A 132 13.71 -8.53 -0.71
N TYR A 133 13.74 -8.33 0.61
CA TYR A 133 13.29 -9.30 1.61
C TYR A 133 11.76 -9.40 1.76
N HIS A 134 10.97 -8.95 0.78
CA HIS A 134 9.51 -9.05 0.84
C HIS A 134 9.02 -10.43 0.39
N LYS A 135 9.54 -10.92 -0.73
CA LYS A 135 9.21 -12.22 -1.32
C LYS A 135 10.36 -13.24 -1.22
N GLU A 136 11.59 -12.76 -1.07
CA GLU A 136 12.79 -13.59 -1.12
C GLU A 136 13.17 -14.08 0.28
N GLN A 137 13.22 -15.39 0.47
CA GLN A 137 13.97 -16.02 1.56
C GLN A 137 15.44 -16.07 1.16
N GLU A 138 16.12 -14.93 1.13
CA GLU A 138 17.57 -14.92 0.99
C GLU A 138 18.20 -15.80 2.10
N ARG A 139 19.34 -16.44 1.82
CA ARG A 139 20.05 -17.33 2.77
C ARG A 139 20.35 -16.65 4.12
N ARG A 140 20.34 -15.31 4.15
CA ARG A 140 20.50 -14.51 5.36
C ARG A 140 19.31 -13.56 5.51
N GLN A 141 18.39 -13.92 6.39
CA GLN A 141 17.26 -13.06 6.71
C GLN A 141 17.70 -11.88 7.59
N PRO A 142 17.20 -10.66 7.33
CA PRO A 142 17.47 -9.52 8.18
C PRO A 142 16.68 -9.61 9.49
N THR A 143 17.13 -8.89 10.52
CA THR A 143 16.33 -8.69 11.74
C THR A 143 15.02 -8.00 11.37
N LEU A 144 13.91 -8.66 11.69
CA LEU A 144 12.56 -8.16 11.51
C LEU A 144 12.06 -7.53 12.80
N LEU A 145 11.33 -6.43 12.67
CA LEU A 145 10.80 -5.66 13.78
C LEU A 145 9.31 -5.44 13.56
N THR A 146 8.52 -5.83 14.55
CA THR A 146 7.09 -5.55 14.58
C THR A 146 6.89 -4.13 15.11
N LEU A 147 6.17 -3.31 14.35
CA LEU A 147 5.91 -1.90 14.67
C LEU A 147 4.42 -1.61 14.55
N GLU A 148 3.92 -0.81 15.47
CA GLU A 148 2.56 -0.25 15.41
C GLU A 148 2.63 1.16 14.83
N LEU A 149 1.95 1.38 13.71
CA LEU A 149 2.01 2.61 12.94
C LEU A 149 0.67 3.34 12.98
N PRO A 150 0.65 4.62 13.39
CA PRO A 150 -0.53 5.45 13.21
C PRO A 150 -0.69 5.75 11.71
N PHE A 151 -1.71 5.17 11.11
CA PHE A 151 -2.07 5.35 9.71
C PHE A 151 -3.26 6.30 9.62
N ALA A 152 -3.01 7.52 9.15
CA ALA A 152 -4.04 8.49 8.83
C ALA A 152 -4.47 8.31 7.36
N TYR A 153 -5.77 8.22 7.12
CA TYR A 153 -6.35 8.04 5.79
C TYR A 153 -7.65 8.82 5.67
N GLU A 154 -8.04 9.13 4.43
CA GLU A 154 -9.31 9.77 4.12
C GLU A 154 -10.25 8.72 3.51
N GLU A 155 -11.45 8.61 4.06
CA GLU A 155 -12.47 7.70 3.60
C GLU A 155 -13.78 8.48 3.45
N GLN A 156 -14.33 8.52 2.24
CA GLN A 156 -15.58 9.25 1.92
C GLN A 156 -15.54 10.74 2.35
N GLY A 157 -14.37 11.38 2.31
CA GLY A 157 -14.17 12.78 2.70
C GLY A 157 -13.95 13.01 4.19
N GLU A 158 -13.95 11.95 5.00
CA GLU A 158 -13.66 12.02 6.44
C GLU A 158 -12.22 11.57 6.73
N ALA A 159 -11.50 12.37 7.52
CA ALA A 159 -10.17 12.01 7.99
C ALA A 159 -10.27 11.03 9.17
N LYS A 160 -9.72 9.83 8.98
CA LYS A 160 -9.69 8.75 9.97
C LYS A 160 -8.24 8.41 10.32
N GLN A 161 -8.06 7.79 11.48
CA GLN A 161 -6.77 7.27 11.92
C GLN A 161 -6.94 5.88 12.53
N ALA A 162 -6.00 4.98 12.23
CA ALA A 162 -5.97 3.64 12.78
C ALA A 162 -4.54 3.24 13.16
N LEU A 163 -4.39 2.45 14.22
CA LEU A 163 -3.11 1.88 14.60
C LEU A 163 -2.96 0.52 13.93
N VAL A 164 -2.03 0.39 12.98
CA VAL A 164 -1.85 -0.84 12.20
C VAL A 164 -0.50 -1.48 12.52
N LYS A 165 -0.50 -2.79 12.76
CA LYS A 165 0.73 -3.57 12.96
C LYS A 165 1.37 -3.91 11.62
N VAL A 166 2.67 -3.68 11.51
CA VAL A 166 3.49 -4.06 10.35
C VAL A 166 4.81 -4.65 10.79
N VAL A 167 5.36 -5.58 10.02
CA VAL A 167 6.69 -6.13 10.26
C VAL A 167 7.66 -5.53 9.24
N LEU A 168 8.78 -4.95 9.70
CA LEU A 168 9.77 -4.30 8.84
C LEU A 168 11.20 -4.70 9.22
N CYS A 169 12.06 -4.81 8.20
CA CYS A 169 13.50 -4.91 8.46
C CYS A 169 14.08 -3.56 8.91
N GLU A 170 15.25 -3.58 9.54
CA GLU A 170 15.93 -2.37 10.03
C GLU A 170 16.10 -1.27 8.96
N ARG A 171 16.40 -1.65 7.71
CA ARG A 171 16.52 -0.69 6.60
C ARG A 171 15.20 0.02 6.31
N CYS A 172 14.08 -0.71 6.34
CA CYS A 172 12.76 -0.13 6.07
C CYS A 172 12.25 0.68 7.28
N LYS A 173 12.57 0.28 8.51
CA LYS A 173 12.32 1.09 9.70
C LYS A 173 13.02 2.46 9.62
N LYS A 174 14.27 2.51 9.19
CA LYS A 174 15.00 3.79 8.97
C LYS A 174 14.32 4.65 7.91
N LYS A 175 13.87 4.05 6.79
CA LYS A 175 13.10 4.79 5.77
C LYS A 175 11.80 5.38 6.33
N LEU A 176 11.11 4.62 7.18
CA LEU A 176 9.89 5.10 7.82
C LEU A 176 10.13 6.29 8.75
N MET A 177 11.23 6.28 9.51
CA MET A 177 11.60 7.35 10.44
C MET A 177 12.34 8.53 9.79
N TRP A 178 12.71 8.40 8.51
CA TRP A 178 13.50 9.36 7.75
C TRP A 178 13.07 10.81 7.93
N LYS A 179 11.77 11.10 7.76
CA LYS A 179 11.26 12.47 7.85
C LYS A 179 11.43 13.06 9.25
N ARG A 180 11.11 12.28 10.29
CA ARG A 180 11.23 12.70 11.69
C ARG A 180 12.69 12.89 12.10
N GLU A 181 13.59 12.05 11.59
CA GLU A 181 15.03 12.21 11.82
C GLU A 181 15.56 13.45 11.11
N LYS A 182 15.17 13.68 9.85
CA LYS A 182 15.61 14.85 9.08
C LYS A 182 15.14 16.17 9.68
N GLU A 183 13.87 16.25 10.10
CA GLU A 183 13.35 17.43 10.79
C GLU A 183 14.10 17.73 12.09
N LYS A 184 14.52 16.70 12.84
CA LYS A 184 15.33 16.88 14.06
C LYS A 184 16.73 17.37 13.77
N GLU A 185 17.37 16.86 12.72
CA GLU A 185 18.69 17.32 12.28
C GLU A 185 18.63 18.80 11.89
N ASP A 186 17.65 19.18 11.08
CA ASP A 186 17.49 20.55 10.59
C ASP A 186 17.25 21.54 11.77
N ILE A 187 16.42 21.17 12.74
CA ILE A 187 16.22 21.96 13.98
C ILE A 187 17.52 22.06 14.81
N GLY A 188 18.28 20.97 14.88
CA GLY A 188 19.55 20.94 15.61
C GLY A 188 20.62 21.83 14.97
N GLU A 189 20.70 21.83 13.64
CA GLU A 189 21.58 22.70 12.87
C GLU A 189 21.22 24.18 13.04
N GLU A 190 19.92 24.52 12.97
CA GLU A 190 19.46 25.89 13.24
C GLU A 190 19.78 26.35 14.67
N ALA A 191 19.59 25.48 15.66
CA ALA A 191 19.91 25.79 17.06
C ALA A 191 21.41 26.00 17.28
N ASN A 192 22.24 25.17 16.65
CA ASN A 192 23.70 25.30 16.71
C ASN A 192 24.18 26.57 15.99
N GLY A 193 23.59 26.90 14.83
CA GLY A 193 23.85 28.15 14.12
C GLY A 193 23.52 29.38 14.97
N LYS A 194 22.35 29.40 15.63
CA LYS A 194 21.96 30.48 16.57
C LYS A 194 22.94 30.57 17.76
N GLN A 195 23.39 29.45 18.31
CA GLN A 195 24.42 29.46 19.37
C GLN A 195 25.76 29.99 18.90
N ALA A 196 26.21 29.63 17.69
CA ALA A 196 27.46 30.11 17.12
C ALA A 196 27.44 31.63 16.91
N VAL A 197 26.33 32.17 16.38
CA VAL A 197 26.13 33.61 16.20
C VAL A 197 26.09 34.33 17.56
N ALA A 198 25.37 33.79 18.55
CA ALA A 198 25.32 34.36 19.89
C ALA A 198 26.69 34.38 20.60
N ARG A 199 27.51 33.34 20.41
CA ARG A 199 28.89 33.30 20.91
C ARG A 199 29.75 34.38 20.23
N HIS A 200 29.67 34.50 18.91
CA HIS A 200 30.42 35.51 18.16
C HIS A 200 30.03 36.95 18.58
N ASP A 201 28.73 37.23 18.78
CA ASP A 201 28.26 38.54 19.25
C ASP A 201 28.77 38.85 20.67
N ARG A 202 28.78 37.85 21.56
CA ARG A 202 29.30 38.00 22.93
C ARG A 202 30.80 38.32 22.92
N ASP A 203 31.59 37.60 22.14
CA ASP A 203 33.03 37.83 22.00
C ASP A 203 33.32 39.21 21.42
N ARG A 204 32.53 39.66 20.44
CA ARG A 204 32.63 41.01 19.88
C ARG A 204 32.38 42.09 20.94
N ARG A 205 31.28 41.98 21.70
CA ARG A 205 30.96 42.92 22.79
C ARG A 205 32.02 42.93 23.87
N GLU A 206 32.64 41.79 24.16
CA GLU A 206 33.73 41.71 25.15
C GLU A 206 34.98 42.46 24.67
N ARG A 207 35.34 42.32 23.38
CA ARG A 207 36.45 43.07 22.78
C ARG A 207 36.20 44.58 22.80
N GLU A 208 35.00 45.01 22.39
CA GLU A 208 34.59 46.42 22.41
C GLU A 208 34.68 47.02 23.84
N ARG A 209 34.26 46.26 24.87
CA ARG A 209 34.40 46.67 26.28
C ARG A 209 35.86 46.77 26.73
N LYS A 210 36.74 45.86 26.30
CA LYS A 210 38.18 45.92 26.62
C LYS A 210 38.84 47.14 25.99
N ASP A 211 38.50 47.44 24.74
CA ASP A 211 38.99 48.62 24.02
C ASP A 211 38.51 49.93 24.64
N GLU A 212 37.27 50.00 25.11
CA GLU A 212 36.78 51.19 25.81
C GLU A 212 37.52 51.41 27.14
N LYS A 213 37.79 50.33 27.88
CA LYS A 213 38.49 50.38 29.16
C LYS A 213 39.96 50.82 28.98
N SER A 214 40.64 50.35 27.93
CA SER A 214 42.02 50.76 27.63
C SER A 214 42.09 52.25 27.24
N ARG A 215 41.14 52.74 26.44
CA ARG A 215 41.02 54.17 26.07
C ARG A 215 40.73 55.08 27.27
N ARG A 216 39.99 54.61 28.27
CA ARG A 216 39.75 55.37 29.52
C ARG A 216 41.00 55.41 30.40
N HIS A 217 41.79 54.34 30.45
CA HIS A 217 43.00 54.28 31.26
C HIS A 217 44.13 55.17 30.71
N SER A 218 44.28 55.24 29.38
CA SER A 218 45.26 56.14 28.74
C SER A 218 44.92 57.63 28.83
N ARG A 219 43.66 57.97 29.14
CA ARG A 219 43.20 59.35 29.35
C ARG A 219 43.23 59.81 30.82
N SER A 220 43.69 58.97 31.75
CA SER A 220 43.77 59.35 33.17
C SER A 220 44.91 60.36 33.38
N PRO A 221 44.64 61.56 33.92
CA PRO A 221 45.68 62.57 34.14
C PRO A 221 46.70 62.07 35.17
N ARG A 222 47.99 62.17 34.85
CA ARG A 222 49.06 61.98 35.84
C ARG A 222 48.87 63.01 36.96
N ARG A 223 48.44 62.55 38.14
CA ARG A 223 48.41 63.37 39.36
C ARG A 223 49.85 63.82 39.64
N ARG A 224 50.01 65.13 39.77
CA ARG A 224 51.25 65.84 40.10
C ARG A 224 51.14 66.31 41.55
#